data_AF-A0AAE9F1R5-F1
#
_entry.id   AF-A0AAE9F1R5-F1
#
_cell.length_a   1.000
_cell.length_b   1.000
_cell.length_c   1.000
_cell.angle_alpha   90.00
_cell.angle_beta   90.00
_cell.angle_gamma   90.00
#
_symmetry.space_group_name_H-M   'P 1'
#
loop_
_entity.id
_entity.type
_entity.pdbx_description
1 polymer ?
#
loop_
_entity_poly.entity_id
_entity_poly.type
_entity_poly.pdbx_seq_one_letter_code
_entity_poly.pdbx_strand_id
1 'polypeptide(L)'
;MEYPADLQEVIDANKAQLPYSWVREPIDFGCTEQPIDNLEEVSKIIIGYGTCPNGRGNISIMMIGNSYVLNMRNPIQALFNYNYSSFKYSALGDSYGFYANNPGSYAAVDYNLRELELYKPDVLFILNRYPISLRGPIEENDVHVQQLNENLKSFEKHVKKIYIMDTHPLYKFGYVDFFLQNVVNRPEALESLHLDRREADKVMKYTKERFSMVKWEKCQFFDLSHVFLDGDKYLNFDRDTLVSYIDNTVHLSPAGLKLCEPVFKKIVEEIMNEI
;
A
#
# COMPACT_ATOMS: atom_id res chain seq x y z
N MET A 1 5.58 -22.15 28.48
CA MET A 1 5.53 -23.41 27.70
C MET A 1 6.69 -23.32 26.74
N GLU A 2 7.55 -24.33 26.73
CA GLU A 2 8.79 -24.33 25.93
C GLU A 2 8.53 -25.22 24.71
N TYR A 3 8.63 -24.64 23.51
CA TYR A 3 8.46 -25.37 22.25
C TYR A 3 9.79 -26.00 21.81
N PRO A 4 9.78 -27.05 20.97
CA PRO A 4 10.97 -27.48 20.24
C PRO A 4 11.68 -26.31 19.55
N ALA A 5 13.01 -26.37 19.44
CA ALA A 5 13.83 -25.21 19.03
C ALA A 5 13.49 -24.69 17.63
N ASP A 6 13.21 -25.59 16.69
CA ASP A 6 12.76 -25.29 15.33
C ASP A 6 11.41 -24.56 15.33
N LEU A 7 10.45 -25.03 16.13
CA LEU A 7 9.15 -24.37 16.28
C LEU A 7 9.28 -23.01 16.98
N GLN A 8 10.17 -22.90 17.97
CA GLN A 8 10.43 -21.65 18.68
C GLN A 8 11.03 -20.60 17.74
N GLU A 9 11.95 -20.99 16.85
CA GLU A 9 12.53 -20.12 15.82
C GLU A 9 11.44 -19.56 14.89
N VAL A 10 10.52 -20.41 14.41
CA VAL A 10 9.37 -19.98 13.59
C VAL A 10 8.49 -18.97 14.34
N ILE A 11 8.19 -19.25 15.61
CA ILE A 11 7.37 -18.36 16.46
C ILE A 11 8.06 -17.00 16.63
N ASP A 12 9.36 -16.99 16.92
CA ASP A 12 10.11 -15.77 17.19
C ASP A 12 10.33 -14.94 15.91
N ALA A 13 10.59 -15.59 14.77
CA ALA A 13 10.69 -14.94 13.47
C ALA A 13 9.38 -14.23 13.08
N ASN A 14 8.22 -14.84 13.33
CA ASN A 14 6.93 -14.21 13.08
C ASN A 14 6.61 -13.10 14.10
N LYS A 15 6.94 -13.28 15.38
CA LYS A 15 6.76 -12.25 16.41
C LYS A 15 7.63 -11.01 16.18
N ALA A 16 8.82 -11.19 15.61
CA ALA A 16 9.71 -10.08 15.25
C ALA A 16 9.05 -9.11 14.23
N GLN A 17 8.07 -9.59 13.45
CA GLN A 17 7.36 -8.82 12.44
C GLN A 17 6.09 -8.11 12.95
N LEU A 18 5.66 -8.38 14.19
CA LEU A 18 4.43 -7.82 14.82
C LEU A 18 4.73 -6.56 15.64
N PRO A 19 3.74 -5.71 16.02
CA PRO A 19 2.30 -5.81 15.76
C PRO A 19 1.85 -5.14 14.46
N TYR A 20 2.47 -4.00 14.09
CA TYR A 20 2.25 -3.31 12.82
C TYR A 20 3.60 -3.20 12.13
N SER A 21 3.74 -3.81 10.97
CA SER A 21 4.91 -3.63 10.12
C SER A 21 5.20 -2.13 9.89
N TRP A 22 4.16 -1.32 9.71
CA TRP A 22 4.23 0.11 9.40
C TRP A 22 4.34 1.07 10.61
N VAL A 23 4.27 0.59 11.86
CA VAL A 23 4.53 1.40 13.08
C VAL A 23 5.89 1.08 13.69
N ARG A 24 6.42 -0.13 13.45
CA ARG A 24 7.70 -0.59 14.02
C ARG A 24 8.90 -0.35 13.14
N GLU A 25 8.74 -0.19 11.82
CA GLU A 25 9.85 0.26 11.02
C GLU A 25 10.35 1.58 11.60
N PRO A 26 11.62 1.66 12.03
CA PRO A 26 12.19 2.91 12.48
C PRO A 26 11.85 3.97 11.45
N ILE A 27 11.65 5.21 11.89
CA ILE A 27 11.75 6.36 11.00
C ILE A 27 13.24 6.45 10.62
N ASP A 28 13.74 5.45 9.88
CA ASP A 28 15.16 5.22 9.61
C ASP A 28 15.72 6.31 8.70
N PHE A 29 14.82 7.07 8.09
CA PHE A 29 15.11 8.22 7.26
C PHE A 29 14.93 9.56 7.97
N GLY A 30 14.58 9.64 9.26
CA GLY A 30 14.44 10.92 9.96
C GLY A 30 13.33 11.83 9.42
N CYS A 31 12.29 11.25 8.81
CA CYS A 31 11.13 12.03 8.34
C CYS A 31 10.43 12.71 9.50
N THR A 32 10.17 14.01 9.35
CA THR A 32 9.50 14.81 10.37
C THR A 32 8.03 14.94 10.03
N GLU A 33 7.18 14.65 11.00
CA GLU A 33 5.76 14.95 10.89
C GLU A 33 5.54 16.44 11.16
N GLN A 34 4.82 17.11 10.26
CA GLN A 34 4.35 18.46 10.51
C GLN A 34 2.87 18.38 10.90
N PRO A 35 2.44 19.04 11.98
CA PRO A 35 1.04 19.01 12.37
C PRO A 35 0.19 19.64 11.27
N ILE A 36 -0.80 18.89 10.80
CA ILE A 36 -1.93 19.43 10.04
C ILE A 36 -2.83 20.18 11.04
N ASP A 37 -3.43 21.28 10.62
CA ASP A 37 -4.30 22.06 11.49
C ASP A 37 -5.47 21.19 12.03
N ASN A 38 -5.64 21.18 13.35
CA ASN A 38 -6.62 20.35 14.07
C ASN A 38 -8.08 20.73 13.79
N LEU A 39 -8.31 21.77 12.99
CA LEU A 39 -9.64 22.29 12.65
C LEU A 39 -10.23 21.66 11.38
N GLU A 40 -9.44 20.93 10.59
CA GLU A 40 -9.92 20.30 9.35
C GLU A 40 -10.54 18.91 9.63
N GLU A 41 -11.59 18.52 8.89
CA GLU A 41 -12.17 17.15 8.98
C GLU A 41 -11.11 16.07 8.68
N VAL A 42 -10.11 16.41 7.86
CA VAL A 42 -8.97 15.53 7.59
C VAL A 42 -8.19 15.17 8.87
N SER A 43 -8.17 16.04 9.87
CA SER A 43 -7.42 15.82 11.13
C SER A 43 -7.88 14.57 11.87
N LYS A 44 -9.15 14.17 11.71
CA LYS A 44 -9.74 12.99 12.34
C LYS A 44 -9.30 11.68 11.70
N ILE A 45 -8.76 11.73 10.49
CA ILE A 45 -8.37 10.56 9.71
C ILE A 45 -6.86 10.50 9.45
N ILE A 46 -6.06 11.42 9.98
CA ILE A 46 -4.60 11.35 9.85
C ILE A 46 -4.09 10.14 10.62
N ILE A 47 -3.28 9.33 9.94
CA ILE A 47 -2.53 8.23 10.55
C ILE A 47 -1.02 8.46 10.46
N GLY A 48 -0.56 9.29 9.51
CA GLY A 48 0.82 9.75 9.44
C GLY A 48 1.00 10.72 8.28
N TYR A 49 1.77 11.78 8.49
CA TYR A 49 2.00 12.79 7.46
C TYR A 49 3.35 13.44 7.70
N GLY A 50 4.12 13.73 6.65
CA GLY A 50 5.40 14.39 6.87
C GLY A 50 6.28 14.57 5.64
N THR A 51 7.46 15.10 5.92
CA THR A 51 8.52 15.31 4.93
C THR A 51 9.77 14.59 5.40
N CYS A 52 10.38 13.82 4.51
CA CYS A 52 11.66 13.18 4.75
C CYS A 52 12.82 14.13 4.42
N PRO A 53 14.03 13.92 4.99
CA PRO A 53 15.19 14.73 4.67
C PRO A 53 15.44 14.76 3.17
N ASN A 54 15.72 15.97 2.69
CA ASN A 54 16.04 16.21 1.30
C ASN A 54 17.25 15.39 0.88
N GLY A 55 17.19 14.87 -0.35
CA GLY A 55 18.29 14.20 -0.98
C GLY A 55 19.16 15.15 -1.79
N ARG A 56 19.95 14.59 -2.71
CA ARG A 56 20.86 15.31 -3.61
C ARG A 56 20.41 15.26 -5.07
N GLY A 57 19.25 14.67 -5.34
CA GLY A 57 18.66 14.60 -6.66
C GLY A 57 17.85 15.84 -7.01
N ASN A 58 17.21 15.81 -8.18
CA ASN A 58 16.38 16.89 -8.70
C ASN A 58 14.88 16.53 -8.74
N ILE A 59 14.51 15.25 -8.61
CA ILE A 59 13.12 14.78 -8.67
C ILE A 59 12.43 14.94 -7.31
N SER A 60 11.27 15.59 -7.29
CA SER A 60 10.42 15.71 -6.11
C SER A 60 9.34 14.62 -6.09
N ILE A 61 9.16 13.98 -4.92
CA ILE A 61 8.31 12.80 -4.77
C ILE A 61 7.29 13.05 -3.66
N MET A 62 6.04 12.67 -3.92
CA MET A 62 5.00 12.61 -2.91
C MET A 62 4.29 11.26 -2.91
N MET A 63 3.97 10.73 -1.74
CA MET A 63 3.17 9.52 -1.56
C MET A 63 1.86 9.86 -0.86
N ILE A 64 0.73 9.45 -1.41
CA ILE A 64 -0.59 9.65 -0.79
C ILE A 64 -1.36 8.33 -0.70
N GLY A 65 -2.20 8.21 0.31
CA GLY A 65 -3.09 7.08 0.47
C GLY A 65 -3.43 6.79 1.92
N ASN A 66 -3.65 5.52 2.25
CA ASN A 66 -3.93 5.08 3.62
C ASN A 66 -2.72 4.42 4.27
N SER A 67 -2.92 3.51 5.22
CA SER A 67 -1.86 2.86 5.99
C SER A 67 -0.86 2.08 5.11
N TYR A 68 -1.21 1.80 3.85
CA TYR A 68 -0.30 1.25 2.84
C TYR A 68 0.85 2.20 2.49
N VAL A 69 0.66 3.52 2.60
CA VAL A 69 1.76 4.50 2.49
C VAL A 69 2.79 4.23 3.58
N LEU A 70 2.35 4.10 4.85
CA LEU A 70 3.28 3.83 5.95
C LEU A 70 3.95 2.46 5.83
N ASN A 71 3.26 1.48 5.23
CA ASN A 71 3.82 0.14 4.99
C ASN A 71 4.89 0.12 3.90
N MET A 72 4.76 0.94 2.85
CA MET A 72 5.62 0.84 1.66
C MET A 72 6.56 2.04 1.46
N ARG A 73 6.38 3.14 2.20
CA ARG A 73 7.17 4.37 2.04
C ARG A 73 8.66 4.10 2.16
N ASN A 74 9.09 3.50 3.26
CA ASN A 74 10.50 3.28 3.56
C ASN A 74 11.20 2.38 2.53
N PRO A 75 10.68 1.18 2.19
CA PRO A 75 11.33 0.34 1.19
C PRO A 75 11.40 1.00 -0.19
N ILE A 76 10.37 1.76 -0.60
CA ILE A 76 10.42 2.50 -1.87
C ILE A 76 11.43 3.66 -1.80
N GLN A 77 11.40 4.46 -0.72
CA GLN A 77 12.30 5.60 -0.53
C GLN A 77 13.78 5.16 -0.52
N ALA A 78 14.08 4.04 0.15
CA ALA A 78 15.43 3.49 0.25
C ALA A 78 16.06 3.24 -1.13
N LEU A 79 15.26 2.78 -2.09
CA LEU A 79 15.70 2.46 -3.44
C LEU A 79 16.14 3.70 -4.25
N PHE A 80 15.64 4.88 -3.91
CA PHE A 80 16.14 6.13 -4.50
C PHE A 80 17.55 6.49 -4.01
N ASN A 81 18.01 5.93 -2.89
CA ASN A 81 19.32 6.20 -2.30
C ASN A 81 19.62 7.72 -2.20
N TYR A 82 18.67 8.49 -1.67
CA TYR A 82 18.72 9.96 -1.58
C TYR A 82 18.84 10.69 -2.93
N ASN A 83 18.56 10.05 -4.07
CA ASN A 83 18.52 10.67 -5.38
C ASN A 83 17.14 11.28 -5.70
N TYR A 84 16.70 12.19 -4.83
CA TYR A 84 15.50 13.00 -4.98
C TYR A 84 15.76 14.39 -4.36
N SER A 85 15.01 15.41 -4.76
CA SER A 85 15.12 16.76 -4.19
C SER A 85 14.30 16.89 -2.91
N SER A 86 13.06 16.39 -2.91
CA SER A 86 12.19 16.32 -1.74
C SER A 86 11.36 15.04 -1.76
N PHE A 87 10.97 14.59 -0.57
CA PHE A 87 10.16 13.38 -0.41
C PHE A 87 9.10 13.62 0.67
N LYS A 88 7.83 13.58 0.29
CA LYS A 88 6.68 13.84 1.15
C LYS A 88 5.76 12.65 1.19
N TYR A 89 5.03 12.49 2.30
CA TYR A 89 4.01 11.47 2.39
C TYR A 89 2.79 11.95 3.19
N SER A 90 1.62 11.44 2.80
CA SER A 90 0.35 11.60 3.50
C SER A 90 -0.36 10.26 3.57
N ALA A 91 -0.57 9.78 4.78
CA ALA A 91 -1.32 8.59 5.09
C ALA A 91 -2.56 9.00 5.91
N LEU A 92 -3.73 8.81 5.30
CA LEU A 92 -5.04 9.14 5.88
C LEU A 92 -5.90 7.87 5.86
N GLY A 93 -6.44 7.47 7.01
CA GLY A 93 -7.14 6.19 7.22
C GLY A 93 -8.29 5.93 6.23
N ASP A 94 -9.07 6.96 5.91
CA ASP A 94 -10.19 6.88 4.96
C ASP A 94 -9.80 7.27 3.53
N SER A 95 -8.52 7.48 3.22
CA SER A 95 -8.10 7.73 1.84
C SER A 95 -8.16 6.44 1.03
N TYR A 96 -8.76 6.57 -0.16
CA TYR A 96 -8.74 5.55 -1.20
C TYR A 96 -8.07 6.11 -2.46
N GLY A 97 -7.12 7.03 -2.28
CA GLY A 97 -6.40 7.72 -3.33
C GLY A 97 -7.26 8.76 -4.02
N PHE A 98 -7.83 8.37 -5.16
CA PHE A 98 -8.62 9.22 -6.08
C PHE A 98 -10.11 8.84 -6.09
N TYR A 99 -10.56 8.16 -5.04
CA TYR A 99 -11.95 7.72 -4.84
C TYR A 99 -12.48 8.16 -3.47
N ALA A 100 -13.77 8.48 -3.40
CA ALA A 100 -14.44 8.83 -2.16
C ALA A 100 -15.89 8.35 -2.12
N ASN A 101 -16.32 7.82 -0.98
CA ASN A 101 -17.68 7.32 -0.75
C ASN A 101 -18.27 7.65 0.63
N ASN A 102 -17.52 8.40 1.45
CA ASN A 102 -17.89 8.80 2.80
C ASN A 102 -17.22 10.14 3.15
N PRO A 103 -17.68 10.87 4.18
CA PRO A 103 -17.15 12.20 4.53
C PRO A 103 -15.63 12.25 4.71
N GLY A 104 -15.04 11.25 5.36
CA GLY A 104 -13.58 11.16 5.55
C GLY A 104 -12.85 11.01 4.22
N SER A 105 -13.31 10.11 3.36
CA SER A 105 -12.70 9.92 2.04
C SER A 105 -12.83 11.14 1.11
N TYR A 106 -13.93 11.91 1.19
CA TYR A 106 -14.07 13.18 0.46
C TYR A 106 -13.06 14.22 0.97
N ALA A 107 -12.98 14.39 2.29
CA ALA A 107 -11.99 15.27 2.91
C ALA A 107 -10.55 14.87 2.54
N ALA A 108 -10.27 13.56 2.43
CA ALA A 108 -8.97 13.06 2.01
C ALA A 108 -8.63 13.41 0.54
N VAL A 109 -9.59 13.31 -0.38
CA VAL A 109 -9.39 13.70 -1.79
C VAL A 109 -9.13 15.20 -1.90
N ASP A 110 -9.92 16.02 -1.21
CA ASP A 110 -9.76 17.49 -1.20
C ASP A 110 -8.41 17.90 -0.62
N TYR A 111 -8.03 17.29 0.51
CA TYR A 111 -6.73 17.51 1.13
C TYR A 111 -5.58 17.12 0.20
N ASN A 112 -5.64 15.92 -0.40
CA ASN A 112 -4.61 15.46 -1.33
C ASN A 112 -4.48 16.41 -2.53
N LEU A 113 -5.58 16.90 -3.10
CA LEU A 113 -5.53 17.86 -4.20
C LEU A 113 -4.85 19.17 -3.79
N ARG A 114 -5.17 19.70 -2.60
CA ARG A 114 -4.53 20.90 -2.06
C ARG A 114 -3.03 20.73 -1.87
N GLU A 115 -2.60 19.58 -1.34
CA GLU A 115 -1.19 19.27 -1.16
C GLU A 115 -0.44 19.17 -2.49
N LEU A 116 -1.06 18.55 -3.50
CA LEU A 116 -0.51 18.50 -4.86
C LEU A 116 -0.41 19.90 -5.47
N GLU A 117 -1.39 20.78 -5.27
CA GLU A 117 -1.33 22.17 -5.74
C GLU A 117 -0.22 22.97 -5.05
N LEU A 118 -0.03 22.75 -3.75
CA LEU A 118 0.97 23.44 -2.95
C LEU A 118 2.40 23.00 -3.30
N TYR A 119 2.64 21.69 -3.35
CA TYR A 119 3.99 21.14 -3.47
C TYR A 119 4.40 20.78 -4.90
N LYS A 120 3.43 20.50 -5.78
CA LYS A 120 3.63 20.18 -7.20
C LYS A 120 4.76 19.16 -7.43
N PRO A 121 4.68 17.96 -6.82
CA PRO A 121 5.72 16.96 -6.95
C PRO A 121 5.84 16.48 -8.40
N ASP A 122 7.06 16.16 -8.84
CA ASP A 122 7.28 15.56 -10.15
C ASP A 122 6.60 14.19 -10.24
N VAL A 123 6.72 13.39 -9.17
CA VAL A 123 6.20 12.03 -9.08
C VAL A 123 5.24 11.89 -7.91
N LEU A 124 4.07 11.32 -8.18
CA LEU A 124 3.08 10.95 -7.17
C LEU A 124 2.93 9.43 -7.10
N PHE A 125 3.06 8.86 -5.91
CA PHE A 125 2.60 7.50 -5.62
C PHE A 125 1.24 7.53 -4.93
N ILE A 126 0.32 6.69 -5.39
CA ILE A 126 -0.99 6.47 -4.79
C ILE A 126 -1.03 5.03 -4.25
N LEU A 127 -0.94 4.87 -2.92
CA LEU A 127 -0.77 3.57 -2.25
C LEU A 127 -1.95 3.29 -1.32
N ASN A 128 -2.87 2.43 -1.74
CA ASN A 128 -4.14 2.22 -1.03
C ASN A 128 -4.62 0.78 -1.01
N ARG A 129 -5.20 0.39 0.12
CA ARG A 129 -6.25 -0.63 0.13
C ARG A 129 -7.61 -0.02 -0.26
N TYR A 130 -8.31 -0.61 -1.22
CA TYR A 130 -9.58 -0.08 -1.74
C TYR A 130 -10.83 -0.57 -0.98
N PRO A 131 -11.88 0.27 -0.89
CA PRO A 131 -13.07 -0.01 -0.08
C PRO A 131 -13.99 -1.03 -0.73
N ILE A 132 -14.94 -1.55 0.05
CA ILE A 132 -15.95 -2.49 -0.43
C ILE A 132 -16.88 -1.90 -1.51
N SER A 133 -17.10 -0.58 -1.51
CA SER A 133 -17.98 0.07 -2.49
C SER A 133 -17.49 -0.05 -3.93
N LEU A 134 -16.17 -0.19 -4.16
CA LEU A 134 -15.62 -0.42 -5.49
C LEU A 134 -15.72 -1.87 -5.98
N ARG A 135 -16.28 -2.78 -5.17
CA ARG A 135 -16.37 -4.22 -5.46
C ARG A 135 -17.73 -4.65 -6.00
N GLY A 136 -18.67 -3.72 -6.15
CA GLY A 136 -19.97 -3.99 -6.76
C GLY A 136 -19.89 -4.08 -8.30
N PRO A 137 -20.89 -4.68 -8.97
CA PRO A 137 -20.98 -4.72 -10.44
C PRO A 137 -20.84 -3.35 -11.10
N ILE A 138 -20.39 -3.32 -12.35
CA ILE A 138 -20.28 -2.09 -13.15
C ILE A 138 -21.62 -1.76 -13.80
N GLU A 139 -21.98 -0.49 -13.77
CA GLU A 139 -23.17 0.06 -14.40
C GLU A 139 -22.83 0.81 -15.71
N GLU A 140 -23.80 0.98 -16.61
CA GLU A 140 -23.56 1.67 -17.90
C GLU A 140 -23.07 3.12 -17.73
N ASN A 141 -23.55 3.81 -16.68
CA ASN A 141 -23.11 5.13 -16.27
C ASN A 141 -22.44 5.08 -14.89
N ASP A 142 -21.49 4.17 -14.73
CA ASP A 142 -20.83 3.91 -13.44
C ASP A 142 -20.25 5.20 -12.82
N VAL A 143 -20.93 5.67 -11.77
CA VAL A 143 -20.58 6.92 -11.08
C VAL A 143 -19.21 6.83 -10.39
N HIS A 144 -18.75 5.61 -10.06
CA HIS A 144 -17.41 5.44 -9.51
C HIS A 144 -16.37 5.66 -10.59
N VAL A 145 -16.54 5.13 -11.80
CA VAL A 145 -15.63 5.41 -12.93
C VAL A 145 -15.58 6.91 -13.25
N GLN A 146 -16.72 7.61 -13.22
CA GLN A 146 -16.74 9.06 -13.43
C GLN A 146 -15.90 9.80 -12.38
N GLN A 147 -16.14 9.50 -11.09
CA GLN A 147 -15.38 10.11 -9.99
C GLN A 147 -13.86 9.83 -10.08
N LEU A 148 -13.48 8.58 -10.38
CA LEU A 148 -12.06 8.20 -10.54
C LEU A 148 -11.38 9.05 -11.63
N ASN A 149 -12.05 9.21 -12.78
CA ASN A 149 -11.54 10.02 -13.90
C ASN A 149 -11.43 11.52 -13.56
N GLU A 150 -12.46 12.09 -12.92
CA GLU A 150 -12.49 13.52 -12.58
C GLU A 150 -11.38 13.89 -11.57
N ASN A 151 -11.19 13.06 -10.55
CA ASN A 151 -10.15 13.27 -9.54
C ASN A 151 -8.76 13.10 -10.14
N LEU A 152 -8.52 12.04 -10.92
CA LEU A 152 -7.22 11.82 -11.56
C LEU A 152 -6.87 12.95 -12.53
N LYS A 153 -7.83 13.40 -13.34
CA LYS A 153 -7.62 14.56 -14.23
C LYS A 153 -7.24 15.82 -13.46
N SER A 154 -7.72 15.98 -12.23
CA SER A 154 -7.33 17.10 -11.37
C SER A 154 -5.92 16.91 -10.84
N PHE A 155 -5.55 15.70 -10.38
CA PHE A 155 -4.21 15.40 -9.89
C PHE A 155 -3.14 15.55 -10.99
N GLU A 156 -3.42 15.11 -12.21
CA GLU A 156 -2.52 15.18 -13.37
C GLU A 156 -2.09 16.61 -13.74
N LYS A 157 -2.82 17.65 -13.30
CA LYS A 157 -2.45 19.06 -13.53
C LYS A 157 -1.23 19.48 -12.71
N HIS A 158 -0.94 18.79 -11.61
CA HIS A 158 0.03 19.21 -10.61
C HIS A 158 1.29 18.34 -10.57
N VAL A 159 1.37 17.30 -11.41
CA VAL A 159 2.44 16.30 -11.40
C VAL A 159 2.89 15.95 -12.82
N LYS A 160 4.08 15.35 -12.95
CA LYS A 160 4.57 14.84 -14.24
C LYS A 160 4.16 13.38 -14.46
N LYS A 161 4.19 12.55 -13.42
CA LYS A 161 3.86 11.12 -13.47
C LYS A 161 3.16 10.65 -12.19
N ILE A 162 2.19 9.75 -12.32
CA ILE A 162 1.47 9.13 -11.21
C ILE A 162 1.65 7.62 -11.26
N TYR A 163 2.14 7.02 -10.18
CA TYR A 163 2.20 5.56 -10.00
C TYR A 163 1.11 5.14 -9.02
N ILE A 164 0.21 4.27 -9.46
CA ILE A 164 -0.96 3.84 -8.68
C ILE A 164 -0.81 2.37 -8.36
N MET A 165 -0.86 2.02 -7.08
CA MET A 165 -0.92 0.61 -6.70
C MET A 165 -2.27 0.03 -7.15
N ASP A 166 -2.20 -1.00 -7.99
CA ASP A 166 -3.38 -1.76 -8.42
C ASP A 166 -3.99 -2.52 -7.22
N THR A 167 -5.14 -3.16 -7.44
CA THR A 167 -5.80 -3.97 -6.42
C THR A 167 -4.87 -5.09 -5.94
N HIS A 168 -4.78 -5.25 -4.62
CA HIS A 168 -4.02 -6.32 -3.98
C HIS A 168 -4.97 -7.29 -3.25
N PRO A 169 -4.62 -8.59 -3.09
CA PRO A 169 -5.44 -9.53 -2.35
C PRO A 169 -5.74 -9.02 -0.93
N LEU A 170 -6.94 -9.36 -0.44
CA LEU A 170 -7.40 -8.90 0.86
C LEU A 170 -7.05 -9.93 1.94
N TYR A 171 -6.22 -9.51 2.88
CA TYR A 171 -5.81 -10.35 4.00
C TYR A 171 -6.75 -10.24 5.20
N LYS A 172 -6.72 -11.28 6.03
CA LYS A 172 -7.53 -11.38 7.25
C LYS A 172 -6.86 -10.63 8.40
N PHE A 173 -7.63 -9.91 9.19
CA PHE A 173 -7.14 -9.31 10.44
C PHE A 173 -6.78 -10.42 11.44
N GLY A 174 -5.70 -10.26 12.21
CA GLY A 174 -5.18 -11.27 13.13
C GLY A 174 -4.62 -12.51 12.44
N TYR A 175 -4.14 -12.38 11.20
CA TYR A 175 -3.65 -13.51 10.41
C TYR A 175 -2.50 -14.26 11.09
N VAL A 176 -1.48 -13.56 11.58
CA VAL A 176 -0.29 -14.17 12.17
C VAL A 176 -0.64 -14.94 13.43
N ASP A 177 -1.53 -14.41 14.27
CA ASP A 177 -1.98 -15.11 15.49
C ASP A 177 -2.67 -16.43 15.12
N PHE A 178 -3.56 -16.39 14.13
CA PHE A 178 -4.24 -17.58 13.61
C PHE A 178 -3.28 -18.55 12.92
N PHE A 179 -2.32 -18.04 12.16
CA PHE A 179 -1.29 -18.82 11.48
C PHE A 179 -0.43 -19.57 12.49
N LEU A 180 0.13 -18.89 13.49
CA LEU A 180 0.97 -19.51 14.53
C LEU A 180 0.20 -20.56 15.35
N GLN A 181 -1.10 -20.35 15.61
CA GLN A 181 -1.93 -21.38 16.23
C GLN A 181 -2.01 -22.66 15.36
N ASN A 182 -2.07 -22.54 14.03
CA ASN A 182 -2.08 -23.70 13.14
C ASN A 182 -0.68 -24.33 13.01
N VAL A 183 0.40 -23.54 13.00
CA VAL A 183 1.77 -24.08 13.00
C VAL A 183 1.97 -25.00 14.20
N VAL A 184 1.49 -24.60 15.39
CA VAL A 184 1.63 -25.40 16.62
C VAL A 184 0.68 -26.60 16.66
N ASN A 185 -0.60 -26.40 16.28
CA ASN A 185 -1.64 -27.38 16.60
C ASN A 185 -2.11 -28.21 15.39
N ARG A 186 -1.92 -27.71 14.16
CA ARG A 186 -2.47 -28.28 12.91
C ARG A 186 -1.55 -28.02 11.70
N PRO A 187 -0.28 -28.46 11.74
CA PRO A 187 0.68 -28.20 10.66
C PRO A 187 0.22 -28.76 9.31
N GLU A 188 -0.59 -29.83 9.31
CA GLU A 188 -1.17 -30.44 8.11
C GLU A 188 -2.17 -29.54 7.38
N ALA A 189 -2.70 -28.51 8.06
CA ALA A 189 -3.70 -27.59 7.51
C ALA A 189 -3.10 -26.28 6.96
N LEU A 190 -1.78 -26.07 7.07
CA LEU A 190 -1.15 -24.79 6.73
C LEU A 190 -1.37 -24.35 5.28
N GLU A 191 -1.39 -25.29 4.33
CA GLU A 191 -1.65 -24.98 2.92
C GLU A 191 -3.02 -24.31 2.67
N SER A 192 -4.00 -24.56 3.53
CA SER A 192 -5.32 -23.93 3.46
C SER A 192 -5.33 -22.47 3.93
N LEU A 193 -4.22 -21.99 4.50
CA LEU A 193 -4.07 -20.64 5.01
C LEU A 193 -3.53 -19.66 3.97
N HIS A 194 -3.13 -20.15 2.79
CA HIS A 194 -2.93 -19.33 1.60
C HIS A 194 -4.29 -18.93 1.00
N LEU A 195 -4.34 -17.82 0.26
CA LEU A 195 -5.58 -17.42 -0.40
C LEU A 195 -5.77 -18.23 -1.68
N ASP A 196 -6.98 -18.74 -1.90
CA ASP A 196 -7.37 -19.21 -3.23
C ASP A 196 -7.39 -18.03 -4.21
N ARG A 197 -6.63 -18.14 -5.30
CA ARG A 197 -6.48 -17.06 -6.27
C ARG A 197 -7.81 -16.68 -6.91
N ARG A 198 -8.64 -17.67 -7.28
CA ARG A 198 -9.90 -17.40 -8.01
C ARG A 198 -10.86 -16.63 -7.13
N GLU A 199 -10.99 -17.01 -5.87
CA GLU A 199 -11.85 -16.31 -4.92
C GLU A 199 -11.28 -14.91 -4.58
N ALA A 200 -9.97 -14.78 -4.38
CA ALA A 200 -9.33 -13.48 -4.16
C ALA A 200 -9.51 -12.52 -5.36
N ASP A 201 -9.28 -13.00 -6.58
CA ASP A 201 -9.44 -12.22 -7.81
C ASP A 201 -10.91 -11.80 -8.01
N LYS A 202 -11.85 -12.70 -7.72
CA LYS A 202 -13.29 -12.43 -7.82
C LYS A 202 -13.72 -11.29 -6.89
N VAL A 203 -13.15 -11.19 -5.70
CA VAL A 203 -13.45 -10.11 -4.74
C VAL A 203 -13.05 -8.74 -5.27
N MET A 204 -11.94 -8.65 -6.01
CA MET A 204 -11.43 -7.38 -6.55
C MET A 204 -11.78 -7.15 -8.03
N LYS A 205 -12.45 -8.11 -8.68
CA LYS A 205 -12.76 -8.11 -10.12
C LYS A 205 -13.28 -6.76 -10.60
N TYR A 206 -14.37 -6.25 -10.00
CA TYR A 206 -14.99 -5.03 -10.47
C TYR A 206 -14.18 -3.77 -10.16
N THR A 207 -13.37 -3.78 -9.09
CA THR A 207 -12.44 -2.68 -8.83
C THR A 207 -11.39 -2.61 -9.94
N LYS A 208 -10.80 -3.76 -10.31
CA LYS A 208 -9.82 -3.85 -11.39
C LYS A 208 -10.43 -3.48 -12.75
N GLU A 209 -11.65 -3.93 -13.02
CA GLU A 209 -12.39 -3.58 -14.24
C GLU A 209 -12.65 -2.06 -14.30
N ARG A 210 -13.06 -1.42 -13.19
CA ARG A 210 -13.17 0.06 -13.13
C ARG A 210 -11.85 0.76 -13.41
N PHE A 211 -10.73 0.28 -12.86
CA PHE A 211 -9.41 0.88 -13.14
C PHE A 211 -9.03 0.80 -14.62
N SER A 212 -9.38 -0.29 -15.30
CA SER A 212 -9.17 -0.42 -16.75
C SER A 212 -10.00 0.56 -17.60
N MET A 213 -11.09 1.12 -17.02
CA MET A 213 -11.96 2.09 -17.68
C MET A 213 -11.54 3.55 -17.43
N VAL A 214 -10.58 3.77 -16.52
CA VAL A 214 -10.06 5.12 -16.25
C VAL A 214 -9.18 5.57 -17.42
N LYS A 215 -9.40 6.80 -17.86
CA LYS A 215 -8.62 7.49 -18.89
C LYS A 215 -7.58 8.37 -18.20
N TRP A 216 -6.33 8.20 -18.60
CA TRP A 216 -5.20 8.91 -18.01
C TRP A 216 -4.11 9.10 -19.05
N GLU A 217 -3.29 10.14 -18.87
CA GLU A 217 -2.14 10.44 -19.74
C GLU A 217 -0.82 10.26 -19.00
N LYS A 218 -0.81 10.51 -17.69
CA LYS A 218 0.39 10.51 -16.84
C LYS A 218 0.43 9.38 -15.82
N CYS A 219 -0.60 8.53 -15.79
CA CYS A 219 -0.71 7.48 -14.78
C CYS A 219 -0.03 6.17 -15.22
N GLN A 220 0.30 5.33 -14.26
CA GLN A 220 0.75 3.96 -14.46
C GLN A 220 0.32 3.12 -13.27
N PHE A 221 -0.47 2.09 -13.52
CA PHE A 221 -0.80 1.10 -12.49
C PHE A 221 0.35 0.10 -12.35
N PHE A 222 0.69 -0.25 -11.11
CA PHE A 222 1.62 -1.34 -10.83
C PHE A 222 0.98 -2.36 -9.88
N ASP A 223 1.20 -3.63 -10.18
CA ASP A 223 0.60 -4.74 -9.46
C ASP A 223 1.64 -5.44 -8.58
N LEU A 224 1.29 -5.64 -7.30
CA LEU A 224 2.10 -6.38 -6.33
C LEU A 224 1.63 -7.82 -6.14
N SER A 225 0.45 -8.21 -6.63
CA SER A 225 -0.13 -9.53 -6.35
C SER A 225 0.70 -10.67 -6.95
N HIS A 226 1.28 -10.46 -8.13
CA HIS A 226 2.02 -11.48 -8.86
C HIS A 226 3.26 -12.02 -8.12
N VAL A 227 3.88 -11.25 -7.21
CA VAL A 227 5.07 -11.74 -6.46
C VAL A 227 4.70 -12.74 -5.36
N PHE A 228 3.42 -12.83 -5.01
CA PHE A 228 2.88 -13.80 -4.06
C PHE A 228 2.24 -15.01 -4.76
N LEU A 229 2.20 -15.01 -6.09
CA LEU A 229 1.47 -16.03 -6.83
C LEU A 229 2.28 -17.33 -6.91
N ASP A 230 1.64 -18.44 -6.52
CA ASP A 230 2.11 -19.78 -6.82
C ASP A 230 0.95 -20.69 -7.23
N GLY A 231 0.93 -21.08 -8.51
CA GLY A 231 -0.14 -21.88 -9.09
C GLY A 231 -1.50 -21.20 -8.99
N ASP A 232 -2.38 -21.77 -8.18
CA ASP A 232 -3.75 -21.31 -7.90
C ASP A 232 -3.89 -20.58 -6.57
N LYS A 233 -2.77 -20.19 -5.93
CA LYS A 233 -2.76 -19.53 -4.62
C LYS A 233 -2.01 -18.21 -4.63
N TYR A 234 -2.44 -17.29 -3.77
CA TYR A 234 -1.56 -16.24 -3.27
C TYR A 234 -0.99 -16.69 -1.91
N LEU A 235 0.33 -16.76 -1.85
CA LEU A 235 1.07 -17.16 -0.65
C LEU A 235 0.97 -16.08 0.42
N ASN A 236 0.51 -16.48 1.60
CA ASN A 236 0.47 -15.64 2.79
C ASN A 236 1.69 -15.86 3.70
N PHE A 237 2.49 -16.90 3.47
CA PHE A 237 3.70 -17.22 4.21
C PHE A 237 4.67 -18.01 3.31
N ASP A 238 5.94 -17.98 3.67
CA ASP A 238 6.98 -18.81 3.06
C ASP A 238 6.82 -20.26 3.53
N ARG A 239 6.70 -21.22 2.60
CA ARG A 239 6.47 -22.63 2.95
C ARG A 239 7.67 -23.30 3.61
N ASP A 240 8.88 -22.85 3.30
CA ASP A 240 10.12 -23.46 3.78
C ASP A 240 10.46 -22.89 5.17
N THR A 241 10.34 -21.58 5.34
CA THR A 241 10.71 -20.92 6.61
C THR A 241 9.54 -20.72 7.56
N LEU A 242 8.29 -20.94 7.10
CA LEU A 242 7.05 -20.66 7.84
C LEU A 242 6.96 -19.21 8.35
N VAL A 243 7.53 -18.29 7.60
CA VAL A 243 7.51 -16.86 7.92
C VAL A 243 6.36 -16.19 7.18
N SER A 244 5.45 -15.54 7.92
CA SER A 244 4.30 -14.85 7.34
C SER A 244 4.74 -13.65 6.51
N TYR A 245 4.16 -13.52 5.32
CA TYR A 245 4.26 -12.34 4.46
C TYR A 245 3.28 -11.24 4.84
N ILE A 246 2.33 -11.54 5.73
CA ILE A 246 1.25 -10.67 6.15
C ILE A 246 1.37 -10.39 7.65
N ASP A 247 1.05 -9.18 8.10
CA ASP A 247 0.94 -8.87 9.53
C ASP A 247 -0.49 -9.04 10.07
N ASN A 248 -0.70 -8.76 11.36
CA ASN A 248 -2.01 -8.90 12.00
C ASN A 248 -3.03 -7.82 11.58
N THR A 249 -2.63 -6.85 10.75
CA THR A 249 -3.36 -5.62 10.51
C THR A 249 -3.74 -5.44 9.05
N VAL A 250 -3.73 -6.53 8.27
CA VAL A 250 -4.03 -6.60 6.83
C VAL A 250 -2.99 -5.94 5.91
N HIS A 251 -1.76 -5.76 6.41
CA HIS A 251 -0.62 -5.22 5.64
C HIS A 251 0.42 -6.31 5.36
N LEU A 252 1.37 -5.99 4.50
CA LEU A 252 2.53 -6.84 4.25
C LEU A 252 3.51 -6.73 5.42
N SER A 253 4.01 -7.86 5.88
CA SER A 253 5.13 -7.92 6.83
C SER A 253 6.44 -7.51 6.15
N PRO A 254 7.54 -7.28 6.89
CA PRO A 254 8.87 -7.09 6.30
C PRO A 254 9.26 -8.21 5.31
N ALA A 255 8.92 -9.47 5.60
CA ALA A 255 9.16 -10.57 4.67
C ALA A 255 8.33 -10.43 3.39
N GLY A 256 7.06 -10.01 3.49
CA GLY A 256 6.21 -9.75 2.32
C GLY A 256 6.70 -8.57 1.48
N LEU A 257 7.11 -7.46 2.12
CA LEU A 257 7.67 -6.29 1.44
C LEU A 257 8.94 -6.61 0.66
N LYS A 258 9.76 -7.54 1.18
CA LYS A 258 10.96 -8.02 0.48
C LYS A 258 10.63 -8.70 -0.85
N LEU A 259 9.49 -9.41 -0.95
CA LEU A 259 9.03 -9.97 -2.22
C LEU A 259 8.62 -8.90 -3.23
N CYS A 260 8.16 -7.74 -2.75
CA CYS A 260 7.78 -6.60 -3.59
C CYS A 260 8.98 -5.77 -4.09
N GLU A 261 10.16 -5.91 -3.48
CA GLU A 261 11.35 -5.12 -3.79
C GLU A 261 11.71 -5.09 -5.28
N PRO A 262 11.65 -6.20 -6.06
CA PRO A 262 11.92 -6.15 -7.50
C PRO A 262 10.95 -5.24 -8.27
N VAL A 263 9.67 -5.18 -7.85
CA VAL A 263 8.66 -4.31 -8.48
C VAL A 263 8.95 -2.86 -8.15
N PHE A 264 9.23 -2.56 -6.88
CA PHE A 264 9.58 -1.20 -6.45
C PHE A 264 10.86 -0.71 -7.14
N LYS A 265 11.88 -1.56 -7.22
CA LYS A 265 13.15 -1.22 -7.87
C LYS A 265 12.94 -0.86 -9.34
N LYS A 266 12.14 -1.64 -10.07
CA LYS A 266 11.80 -1.34 -11.46
C LYS A 266 11.14 0.03 -11.60
N ILE A 267 10.16 0.35 -10.74
CA ILE A 267 9.47 1.66 -10.77
C ILE A 267 10.45 2.81 -10.48
N VAL A 268 11.32 2.65 -9.48
CA VAL A 268 12.32 3.66 -9.15
C VAL A 268 13.31 3.84 -10.30
N GLU A 269 13.79 2.76 -10.92
CA GLU A 269 14.67 2.83 -12.10
C GLU A 269 13.98 3.55 -13.28
N GLU A 270 12.70 3.28 -13.54
CA GLU A 270 11.91 4.02 -14.54
C GLU A 270 11.87 5.52 -14.23
N ILE A 271 11.54 5.89 -12.99
CA ILE A 271 11.49 7.30 -12.55
C ILE A 271 12.84 7.99 -12.76
N MET A 272 13.93 7.34 -12.35
CA MET A 272 15.27 7.93 -12.43
C MET A 272 15.78 8.12 -13.86
N ASN A 273 15.20 7.42 -14.84
CA ASN A 273 15.59 7.49 -16.24
C ASN A 273 14.68 8.40 -17.09
N GLU A 274 13.41 8.57 -16.69
CA GLU A 274 12.38 9.20 -17.52
C GLU A 274 11.93 10.60 -17.06
N ILE A 275 12.19 11.00 -15.80
CA ILE A 275 11.69 12.25 -15.20
C ILE A 275 12.78 13.30 -15.01
#